data_AF-A0A7S2NJ35-F1
#
_entry.id   AF-A0A7S2NJ35-F1
#
_cell.length_a   1.000
_cell.length_b   1.000
_cell.length_c   1.000
_cell.angle_alpha   90.00
_cell.angle_beta   90.00
_cell.angle_gamma   90.00
#
_symmetry.space_group_name_H-M   'P 1'
#
loop_
_entity.id
_entity.type
_entity.pdbx_description
1 polymer ?
#
loop_
_entity_poly.entity_id
_entity_poly.type
_entity_poly.pdbx_seq_one_letter_code
_entity_poly.pdbx_strand_id
1 'polypeptide(L)'
;ALQTGRLPVHVITELAGPCDKNGAIPRNMTGLAMQLKKAGYATHQVGKWDAGMATPHHTPQGRGYDTSLNYFGHGNWMWSETEWGGSEDHGKWPNNGLVDFW
;
A
#
# COMPACT_ATOMS: atom_id res chain seq x y z
N ALA A 1 4.14 -10.56 -2.02
CA ALA A 1 4.37 -11.87 -1.36
C ALA A 1 3.76 -11.93 0.04
N LEU A 2 4.21 -11.11 1.00
CA LEU A 2 3.73 -11.14 2.40
C LEU A 2 2.20 -11.07 2.53
N GLN A 3 1.58 -10.10 1.86
CA GLN A 3 0.14 -9.87 1.96
C GLN A 3 -0.71 -11.04 1.45
N THR A 4 -0.19 -11.89 0.56
CA THR A 4 -1.01 -12.86 -0.19
C THR A 4 -0.52 -14.30 -0.07
N GLY A 5 0.66 -14.53 0.49
CA GLY A 5 1.32 -15.84 0.52
C GLY A 5 1.72 -16.37 -0.86
N ARG A 6 1.68 -15.55 -1.91
CA ARG A 6 2.00 -15.94 -3.29
C ARG A 6 3.29 -15.28 -3.77
N LEU A 7 4.00 -15.96 -4.66
CA LEU A 7 5.14 -15.38 -5.37
C LEU A 7 4.70 -14.09 -6.10
N PRO A 8 5.53 -13.03 -6.13
CA PRO A 8 5.17 -11.76 -6.78
C PRO A 8 4.72 -11.92 -8.23
N VAL A 9 5.34 -12.82 -8.99
CA VAL A 9 4.97 -13.14 -10.40
C VAL A 9 3.51 -13.60 -10.57
N HIS A 10 2.85 -14.06 -9.50
CA HIS A 10 1.42 -14.41 -9.51
C HIS A 10 0.50 -13.27 -9.06
N VAL A 11 1.04 -12.07 -8.80
CA VAL A 11 0.34 -10.93 -8.22
C VAL A 11 0.53 -9.69 -9.09
N ILE A 12 1.77 -9.21 -9.20
CA ILE A 12 2.18 -8.05 -10.00
C ILE A 12 3.53 -8.38 -10.67
N THR A 13 3.64 -8.09 -11.96
CA THR A 13 4.85 -8.39 -12.76
C THR A 13 5.58 -7.15 -13.23
N GLU A 14 5.02 -5.97 -12.98
CA GLU A 14 5.56 -4.68 -13.42
C GLU A 14 5.59 -3.71 -12.23
N LEU A 15 6.55 -2.79 -12.27
CA LEU A 15 6.60 -1.68 -11.35
C LEU A 15 5.57 -0.65 -11.81
N ALA A 16 4.67 -0.24 -10.93
CA ALA A 16 3.61 0.71 -11.26
C ALA A 16 3.30 1.61 -10.06
N GLY A 17 2.80 2.80 -10.35
CA GLY A 17 2.38 3.74 -9.31
C GLY A 17 1.16 3.23 -8.53
N PRO A 18 0.90 3.78 -7.34
CA PRO A 18 -0.16 3.27 -6.46
C PRO A 18 -1.57 3.41 -7.06
N CYS A 19 -1.78 4.38 -7.95
CA CYS A 19 -3.05 4.61 -8.65
C CYS A 19 -3.29 3.66 -9.83
N ASP A 20 -2.30 2.87 -10.23
CA ASP A 20 -2.45 1.93 -11.34
C ASP A 20 -3.25 0.69 -10.89
N LYS A 21 -4.30 0.36 -11.63
CA LYS A 21 -5.12 -0.83 -11.41
C LYS A 21 -4.32 -2.14 -11.53
N ASN A 22 -3.24 -2.13 -12.31
CA ASN A 22 -2.34 -3.27 -12.51
C ASN A 22 -1.16 -3.26 -11.52
N GLY A 23 -0.95 -2.16 -10.79
CA GLY A 23 0.06 -2.01 -9.74
C GLY A 23 -0.40 -2.46 -8.34
N ALA A 24 -1.56 -3.11 -8.26
CA ALA A 24 -2.21 -3.45 -7.00
C ALA A 24 -2.36 -4.97 -6.84
N ILE A 25 -2.56 -5.42 -5.60
CA ILE A 25 -2.98 -6.81 -5.38
C ILE A 25 -4.34 -7.04 -6.06
N PRO A 26 -4.50 -8.07 -6.92
CA PRO A 26 -5.78 -8.36 -7.55
C PRO A 26 -6.91 -8.51 -6.53
N ARG A 27 -8.02 -7.81 -6.74
CA ARG A 27 -9.14 -7.69 -5.78
C ARG A 27 -9.68 -9.05 -5.30
N ASN A 28 -9.70 -10.05 -6.18
CA ASN A 28 -10.21 -11.40 -5.88
C ASN A 28 -9.20 -12.30 -5.16
N MET A 29 -7.99 -11.80 -4.87
CA MET A 29 -6.98 -12.55 -4.13
C MET A 29 -7.20 -12.40 -2.63
N THR A 30 -7.16 -13.49 -1.87
CA THR A 30 -7.26 -13.41 -0.40
C THR A 30 -5.96 -12.87 0.20
N GLY A 31 -6.07 -11.89 1.09
CA GLY A 31 -4.96 -11.31 1.85
C GLY A 31 -4.81 -11.90 3.25
N LEU A 32 -3.65 -11.67 3.88
CA LEU A 32 -3.32 -12.14 5.22
C LEU A 32 -4.30 -11.63 6.27
N ALA A 33 -4.63 -10.33 6.25
CA ALA A 33 -5.58 -9.74 7.20
C ALA A 33 -6.96 -10.41 7.13
N MET A 34 -7.48 -10.68 5.92
CA MET A 34 -8.75 -11.41 5.77
C MET A 34 -8.71 -12.82 6.37
N GLN A 35 -7.57 -13.51 6.34
CA GLN A 35 -7.45 -14.84 6.97
C GLN A 35 -7.34 -14.73 8.49
N LEU A 36 -6.55 -13.78 9.00
CA LEU A 36 -6.42 -13.54 10.44
C LEU A 36 -7.75 -13.12 11.07
N LYS A 37 -8.54 -12.30 10.38
CA LYS A 37 -9.86 -11.85 10.82
C LYS A 37 -10.84 -13.02 10.99
N LYS A 38 -10.79 -14.03 10.11
CA LYS A 38 -11.59 -15.27 10.27
C LYS A 38 -11.24 -16.06 11.53
N ALA A 39 -10.00 -15.94 11.99
CA ALA A 39 -9.54 -16.56 13.23
C ALA A 39 -9.79 -15.68 14.48
N GLY A 40 -10.48 -14.55 14.34
CA GLY A 40 -10.84 -13.67 15.46
C GLY A 40 -9.77 -12.65 15.86
N TYR A 41 -8.75 -12.43 15.03
CA TYR A 41 -7.75 -11.39 15.28
C TYR A 41 -8.28 -10.00 14.94
N ALA A 42 -7.95 -9.01 15.78
CA ALA A 42 -7.97 -7.61 15.39
C ALA A 42 -6.81 -7.33 14.43
N THR A 43 -7.08 -6.60 13.35
CA THR A 43 -6.11 -6.42 12.25
C THR A 43 -5.81 -4.95 12.03
N HIS A 44 -4.52 -4.59 12.18
CA HIS A 44 -4.05 -3.20 12.05
C HIS A 44 -2.89 -3.15 11.07
N GLN A 45 -2.90 -2.19 10.16
CA GLN A 45 -1.77 -1.91 9.26
C GLN A 45 -1.16 -0.55 9.61
N VAL A 46 0.17 -0.47 9.62
CA VAL A 46 0.90 0.76 9.95
C VAL A 46 2.07 0.95 8.99
N GLY A 47 2.23 2.17 8.49
CA GLY A 47 3.33 2.60 7.63
C GLY A 47 3.08 2.31 6.15
N LYS A 48 4.14 1.92 5.44
CA LYS A 48 4.12 1.70 3.99
C LYS A 48 3.07 0.67 3.57
N TRP A 49 2.26 1.01 2.57
CA TRP A 49 1.33 0.07 1.95
C TRP A 49 1.90 -0.58 0.68
N ASP A 50 2.15 0.22 -0.37
CA ASP A 50 2.79 -0.21 -1.63
C ASP A 50 2.20 -1.49 -2.24
N ALA A 51 0.88 -1.61 -2.13
CA ALA A 51 0.08 -2.71 -2.65
C ALA A 51 -1.17 -2.22 -3.41
N GLY A 52 -1.11 -0.95 -3.84
CA GLY A 52 -2.10 -0.27 -4.65
C GLY A 52 -3.15 0.52 -3.87
N MET A 53 -3.69 1.55 -4.51
CA MET A 53 -4.75 2.43 -4.00
C MET A 53 -5.82 2.77 -5.05
N ALA A 54 -5.74 2.19 -6.26
CA ALA A 54 -6.59 2.52 -7.40
C ALA A 54 -8.11 2.38 -7.15
N THR A 55 -8.51 1.61 -6.13
CA THR A 55 -9.91 1.46 -5.71
C THR A 55 -9.96 1.26 -4.19
N PRO A 56 -11.10 1.50 -3.53
CA PRO A 56 -11.28 1.17 -2.11
C PRO A 56 -10.97 -0.29 -1.76
N HIS A 57 -11.09 -1.22 -2.71
CA HIS A 57 -10.74 -2.63 -2.50
C HIS A 57 -9.22 -2.91 -2.51
N HIS A 58 -8.40 -1.95 -2.94
CA HIS A 58 -6.95 -2.06 -2.90
C HIS A 58 -6.35 -1.48 -1.62
N THR A 59 -7.08 -0.64 -0.88
CA THR A 59 -6.60 -0.04 0.39
C THR A 59 -6.50 -1.09 1.50
N PRO A 60 -5.74 -0.84 2.60
CA PRO A 60 -5.69 -1.76 3.74
C PRO A 60 -7.07 -2.18 4.23
N GLN A 61 -8.00 -1.24 4.34
CA GLN A 61 -9.40 -1.51 4.71
C GLN A 61 -10.06 -2.52 3.74
N GLY A 62 -9.94 -2.28 2.43
CA GLY A 62 -10.42 -3.20 1.40
C GLY A 62 -9.75 -4.58 1.39
N ARG A 63 -8.58 -4.70 2.01
CA ARG A 63 -7.81 -5.95 2.15
C ARG A 63 -7.99 -6.62 3.52
N GLY A 64 -8.94 -6.15 4.31
CA GLY A 64 -9.42 -6.82 5.53
C GLY A 64 -8.80 -6.29 6.81
N TYR A 65 -8.00 -5.22 6.78
CA TYR A 65 -7.55 -4.54 7.99
C TYR A 65 -8.70 -3.73 8.62
N ASP A 66 -8.83 -3.77 9.94
CA ASP A 66 -9.83 -3.02 10.70
C ASP A 66 -9.47 -1.53 10.78
N THR A 67 -8.18 -1.23 10.97
CA THR A 67 -7.66 0.14 10.96
C THR A 67 -6.34 0.20 10.20
N SER A 68 -6.04 1.38 9.66
CA SER A 68 -4.76 1.67 9.04
C SER A 68 -4.26 3.07 9.38
N LEU A 69 -2.93 3.19 9.48
CA LEU A 69 -2.21 4.46 9.49
C LEU A 69 -1.10 4.33 8.45
N ASN A 70 -1.31 4.86 7.24
CA ASN A 70 -0.46 4.51 6.10
C ASN A 70 -0.20 5.65 5.12
N TYR A 71 0.77 5.38 4.25
CA TYR A 71 0.93 6.04 2.95
C TYR A 71 0.96 4.97 1.87
N PHE A 72 0.53 5.33 0.66
CA PHE A 72 0.28 4.36 -0.41
C PHE A 72 1.49 4.05 -1.28
N GLY A 73 2.40 5.02 -1.45
CA GLY A 73 3.51 4.87 -2.37
C GLY A 73 4.74 4.15 -1.79
N HIS A 74 5.85 4.29 -2.50
CA HIS A 74 7.05 3.49 -2.26
C HIS A 74 7.84 3.95 -1.04
N GLY A 75 7.66 5.18 -0.61
CA GLY A 75 8.34 5.77 0.54
C GLY A 75 7.92 7.21 0.74
N ASN A 76 8.25 7.79 1.88
CA ASN A 76 8.07 9.21 2.13
C ASN A 76 9.22 9.76 2.95
N TRP A 77 9.39 11.08 2.92
CA TRP A 77 10.35 11.78 3.78
C TRP A 77 9.87 11.75 5.23
N MET A 78 10.75 11.38 6.16
CA MET A 78 10.38 11.12 7.55
C MET A 78 9.81 12.34 8.30
N TRP A 79 10.22 13.55 7.93
CA TRP A 79 9.77 14.78 8.60
C TRP A 79 8.63 15.48 7.87
N SER A 80 8.76 15.66 6.55
CA SER A 80 7.75 16.37 5.76
C SER A 80 6.62 15.48 5.27
N GLU A 81 6.74 14.17 5.47
CA GLU A 81 5.80 13.13 5.05
C GLU A 81 5.49 13.12 3.55
N THR A 82 6.28 13.85 2.77
CA THR A 82 6.12 14.00 1.32
C THR A 82 6.54 12.70 0.64
N GLU A 83 5.73 12.23 -0.30
CA GLU A 83 6.00 11.00 -1.08
C GLU A 83 7.39 11.08 -1.74
N TRP A 84 8.12 9.97 -1.68
CA TRP A 84 9.45 9.83 -2.24
C TRP A 84 9.35 9.50 -3.74
N GLY A 85 9.77 10.45 -4.59
CA GLY A 85 9.74 10.33 -6.05
C GLY A 85 10.83 9.46 -6.68
N GLY A 86 11.61 8.71 -5.87
CA GLY A 86 12.70 7.85 -6.35
C GLY A 86 14.11 8.39 -6.12
N SER A 87 15.11 7.61 -6.54
CA SER A 87 16.54 7.85 -6.27
C SER A 87 17.17 8.98 -7.10
N GLU A 88 16.44 9.55 -8.05
CA GLU A 88 17.00 10.50 -9.03
C GLU A 88 16.99 11.96 -8.54
N ASP A 89 16.23 12.28 -7.47
CA ASP A 89 16.04 13.65 -7.01
C ASP A 89 16.17 13.76 -5.48
N HIS A 90 17.38 13.51 -4.98
CA HIS A 90 17.76 13.83 -3.60
C HIS A 90 17.86 15.35 -3.31
N GLY A 91 17.64 16.19 -4.33
CA GLY A 91 18.15 17.57 -4.35
C GLY A 91 17.13 18.70 -4.54
N LYS A 92 15.84 18.44 -4.76
CA LYS A 92 14.86 19.52 -4.94
C LYS A 92 13.60 19.29 -4.13
N TRP A 93 13.57 19.93 -2.96
CA TRP A 93 12.33 20.30 -2.29
C TRP A 93 11.56 21.24 -3.21
N PRO A 94 10.40 20.81 -3.75
CA PRO A 94 9.20 21.55 -3.38
C PRO A 94 7.94 20.68 -3.29
N ASN A 95 6.94 21.31 -2.66
CA ASN A 95 5.51 21.02 -2.67
C ASN A 95 5.00 20.25 -1.45
N ASN A 96 4.09 20.92 -0.75
CA ASN A 96 3.24 20.41 0.31
C ASN A 96 2.65 19.05 -0.10
N GLY A 97 3.32 17.95 0.26
CA GLY A 97 2.81 16.61 0.06
C GLY A 97 1.72 16.36 1.10
N LEU A 98 0.47 16.27 0.64
CA LEU A 98 -0.62 15.76 1.44
C LEU A 98 -0.31 14.28 1.74
N VAL A 99 -0.18 13.95 3.03
CA VAL A 99 -0.34 12.58 3.46
C VAL A 99 -1.79 12.21 3.27
N ASP A 100 -2.01 11.13 2.52
CA ASP A 100 -3.34 10.62 2.25
C ASP A 100 -3.80 9.74 3.42
N PHE A 101 -4.22 10.40 4.51
CA PHE A 101 -4.93 9.75 5.61
C PHE A 101 -6.40 9.60 5.23
N TRP A 102 -6.73 8.57 4.44
CA TRP A 102 -8.12 8.08 4.37
C TRP A 102 -8.46 7.24 5.60
#